data_AF-A0A7W9ZDE9-F1
#
_entry.id   AF-A0A7W9ZDE9-F1
#
_cell.length_a   1.000
_cell.length_b   1.000
_cell.length_c   1.000
_cell.angle_alpha   90.00
_cell.angle_beta   90.00
_cell.angle_gamma   90.00
#
_symmetry.space_group_name_H-M   'P 1'
#
loop_
_entity.id
_entity.type
_entity.pdbx_description
1 polymer ?
#
loop_
_entity_poly.entity_id
_entity_poly.type
_entity_poly.pdbx_seq_one_letter_code
_entity_poly.pdbx_strand_id
1 'polypeptide(L)'
;MENAPEPIESIRKGKCKVECQNKERFIKIEKENGKTMYHTKIMMDIYKFGVYEKKHEFRLSLRALFNGERIVEETHLYPVKEGDKFIGIFYGYRKPIKKPLIKYQINGTRKAYALARAYYIEFRFKAGSVFCYFKGLYRLLDKKRTNNHYNKVLFSMFTDLEQQVYKFYGKKYPEQGPLIKWIIKNLK
;
A
#
# COMPACT_ATOMS: atom_id res chain seq x y z
N MET A 1 5.53 36.46 -48.68
CA MET A 1 5.97 36.42 -47.26
C MET A 1 4.96 37.29 -46.54
N GLU A 2 4.09 36.81 -45.65
CA GLU A 2 4.29 35.87 -44.54
C GLU A 2 3.08 34.93 -44.41
N ASN A 3 3.36 33.65 -44.19
CA ASN A 3 2.37 32.67 -43.77
C ASN A 3 2.11 32.89 -42.27
N ALA A 4 0.84 33.11 -41.90
CA ALA A 4 0.41 33.10 -40.51
C ALA A 4 0.58 31.68 -39.94
N PRO A 5 1.10 31.51 -38.71
CA PRO A 5 1.29 30.18 -38.14
C PRO A 5 -0.07 29.59 -37.70
N GLU A 6 -0.33 28.36 -38.12
CA GLU A 6 -1.47 27.57 -37.65
C GLU A 6 -1.41 27.37 -36.12
N PRO A 7 -2.56 27.29 -35.42
CA PRO A 7 -2.56 27.06 -33.99
C PRO A 7 -2.12 25.62 -33.70
N ILE A 8 -0.99 25.49 -33.01
CA ILE A 8 -0.49 24.21 -32.48
C ILE A 8 -1.59 23.58 -31.62
N GLU A 9 -2.09 22.45 -32.10
CA GLU A 9 -3.08 21.61 -31.46
C GLU A 9 -2.62 21.31 -30.02
N SER A 10 -3.28 21.96 -29.05
CA SER A 10 -2.95 21.78 -27.64
C SER A 10 -3.24 20.32 -27.27
N ILE A 11 -2.19 19.53 -27.10
CA ILE A 11 -2.22 18.15 -26.65
C ILE A 11 -3.09 18.10 -25.38
N ARG A 12 -4.31 17.58 -25.51
CA ARG A 12 -5.21 17.30 -24.40
C ARG A 12 -4.54 16.24 -23.53
N LYS A 13 -3.74 16.68 -22.54
CA LYS A 13 -3.21 15.83 -21.47
C LYS A 13 -4.39 15.16 -20.79
N GLY A 14 -4.64 13.90 -21.15
CA GLY A 14 -5.66 13.06 -20.53
C GLY A 14 -5.46 13.07 -19.02
N LYS A 15 -6.40 13.64 -18.28
CA LYS A 15 -6.42 13.59 -16.82
C LYS A 15 -6.61 12.13 -16.42
N CYS A 16 -5.55 11.46 -15.97
CA CYS A 16 -5.67 10.17 -15.29
C CYS A 16 -6.46 10.37 -13.99
N LYS A 17 -7.75 10.02 -14.03
CA LYS A 17 -8.62 9.97 -12.85
C LYS A 17 -8.61 8.55 -12.29
N VAL A 18 -7.66 8.29 -11.38
CA VAL A 18 -7.87 7.24 -10.37
C VAL A 18 -8.90 7.80 -9.39
N GLU A 19 -10.18 7.47 -9.62
CA GLU A 19 -11.25 7.85 -8.71
C GLU A 19 -11.38 6.78 -7.63
N CYS A 20 -11.00 7.12 -6.41
CA CYS A 20 -11.26 6.29 -5.23
C CYS A 20 -12.49 6.84 -4.51
N GLN A 21 -13.53 6.02 -4.37
CA GLN A 21 -14.87 6.46 -3.95
C GLN A 21 -15.01 6.76 -2.44
N ASN A 22 -13.96 6.60 -1.64
CA ASN A 22 -14.05 6.86 -0.19
C ASN A 22 -12.71 7.45 0.29
N LYS A 23 -12.70 8.78 0.41
CA LYS A 23 -11.50 9.62 0.59
C LYS A 23 -10.96 9.63 2.02
N GLU A 24 -11.77 9.27 3.03
CA GLU A 24 -11.40 9.31 4.45
C GLU A 24 -10.34 8.25 4.84
N ARG A 25 -10.15 7.26 3.96
CA ARG A 25 -9.18 6.16 4.09
C ARG A 25 -7.73 6.64 3.92
N PHE A 26 -7.54 7.72 3.17
CA PHE A 26 -6.22 8.25 2.84
C PHE A 26 -5.87 9.41 3.76
N ILE A 27 -4.71 9.32 4.39
CA ILE A 27 -4.15 10.43 5.18
C ILE A 27 -3.52 11.50 4.31
N LYS A 28 -3.18 11.15 3.06
CA LYS A 28 -2.58 12.06 2.09
C LYS A 28 -2.83 11.55 0.66
N ILE A 29 -3.08 12.49 -0.25
CA ILE A 29 -3.07 12.25 -1.69
C ILE A 29 -2.07 13.25 -2.28
N GLU A 30 -1.01 12.75 -2.90
CA GLU A 30 0.03 13.55 -3.55
C GLU A 30 -0.20 13.52 -5.06
N LYS A 31 0.02 14.65 -5.75
CA LYS A 31 0.02 14.74 -7.21
C LYS A 31 1.35 15.31 -7.65
N GLU A 32 2.14 14.51 -8.38
CA GLU A 32 3.48 14.88 -8.82
C GLU A 32 3.72 14.31 -10.21
N ASN A 33 4.20 15.15 -11.14
CA ASN A 33 4.56 14.74 -12.52
C ASN A 33 3.46 13.96 -13.26
N GLY A 34 2.19 14.36 -13.06
CA GLY A 34 1.03 13.70 -13.65
C GLY A 34 0.66 12.35 -13.00
N LYS A 35 1.38 11.92 -11.96
CA LYS A 35 1.06 10.73 -11.17
C LYS A 35 0.33 11.11 -9.89
N THR A 36 -0.60 10.26 -9.47
CA THR A 36 -1.30 10.42 -8.18
C THR A 36 -0.88 9.31 -7.21
N MET A 37 -0.40 9.71 -6.03
CA MET A 37 -0.01 8.79 -4.97
C MET A 37 -1.01 8.87 -3.82
N TYR A 38 -1.57 7.73 -3.44
CA TYR A 38 -2.55 7.62 -2.36
C TYR A 38 -1.88 6.97 -1.15
N HIS A 39 -2.01 7.58 0.03
CA HIS A 39 -1.37 7.10 1.25
C HIS A 39 -2.42 6.77 2.31
N THR A 40 -2.53 5.50 2.70
CA THR A 40 -3.50 5.08 3.74
C THR A 40 -3.04 5.52 5.14
N LYS A 41 -3.94 5.40 6.12
CA LYS A 41 -3.53 5.37 7.54
C LYS A 41 -2.56 4.22 7.80
N ILE A 42 -1.78 4.33 8.87
CA ILE A 42 -0.96 3.21 9.37
C ILE A 42 -1.90 2.21 10.03
N MET A 43 -1.92 1.00 9.50
CA MET A 43 -2.69 -0.14 10.00
C MET A 43 -1.78 -1.07 10.79
N MET A 44 -2.35 -1.97 11.59
CA MET A 44 -1.56 -2.98 12.30
C MET A 44 -0.98 -3.98 11.29
N ASP A 45 -1.85 -4.65 10.56
CA ASP A 45 -1.56 -5.72 9.61
C ASP A 45 -2.84 -6.07 8.81
N ILE A 46 -2.77 -7.16 8.02
CA ILE A 46 -3.85 -7.60 7.14
C ILE A 46 -4.82 -8.51 7.90
N TYR A 47 -6.13 -8.23 7.80
CA TYR A 47 -7.19 -9.10 8.33
C TYR A 47 -7.63 -10.15 7.29
N LYS A 48 -8.04 -9.67 6.11
CA LYS A 48 -8.53 -10.50 5.01
C LYS A 48 -8.30 -9.76 3.69
N PHE A 49 -8.19 -10.50 2.60
CA PHE A 49 -8.13 -9.93 1.26
C PHE A 49 -8.68 -10.91 0.23
N GLY A 50 -8.96 -10.40 -0.97
CA GLY A 50 -9.34 -11.22 -2.10
C GLY A 50 -10.13 -10.46 -3.16
N VAL A 51 -10.41 -11.13 -4.26
CA VAL A 51 -11.23 -10.57 -5.35
C VAL A 51 -12.69 -10.60 -4.95
N TYR A 52 -13.34 -9.44 -4.98
CA TYR A 52 -14.77 -9.32 -4.91
C TYR A 52 -15.35 -9.35 -6.32
N GLU A 53 -15.67 -10.56 -6.78
CA GLU A 53 -16.06 -10.86 -8.16
C GLU A 53 -17.20 -9.99 -8.68
N LYS A 54 -18.25 -9.79 -7.87
CA LYS A 54 -19.44 -9.00 -8.25
C LYS A 54 -19.13 -7.56 -8.68
N LYS A 55 -18.09 -6.94 -8.09
CA LYS A 55 -17.65 -5.58 -8.46
C LYS A 55 -16.36 -5.58 -9.26
N HIS A 56 -15.76 -6.74 -9.48
CA HIS A 56 -14.44 -6.89 -10.08
C HIS A 56 -13.38 -6.02 -9.36
N GLU A 57 -13.41 -5.99 -8.02
CA GLU A 57 -12.50 -5.21 -7.19
C GLU A 57 -11.63 -6.14 -6.35
N PHE A 58 -10.40 -5.75 -6.05
CA PHE A 58 -9.57 -6.45 -5.07
C PHE A 58 -9.72 -5.77 -3.71
N ARG A 59 -10.33 -6.46 -2.74
CA ARG A 59 -10.59 -5.93 -1.39
C ARG A 59 -9.44 -6.28 -0.46
N LEU A 60 -8.99 -5.31 0.33
CA LEU A 60 -8.09 -5.49 1.46
C LEU A 60 -8.77 -4.97 2.71
N SER A 61 -9.05 -5.87 3.64
CA SER A 61 -9.59 -5.59 4.96
C SER A 61 -8.41 -5.61 5.94
N LEU A 62 -8.15 -4.50 6.64
CA LEU A 62 -6.94 -4.25 7.42
C LEU A 62 -7.27 -3.98 8.90
N ARG A 63 -6.52 -4.58 9.84
CA ARG A 63 -6.75 -4.36 11.28
C ARG A 63 -6.28 -2.96 11.69
N ALA A 64 -7.13 -2.20 12.37
CA ALA A 64 -6.82 -0.86 12.85
C ALA A 64 -5.61 -0.86 13.81
N LEU A 65 -4.85 0.24 13.80
CA LEU A 65 -3.67 0.39 14.66
C LEU A 65 -4.01 0.54 16.16
N PHE A 66 -5.17 1.14 16.44
CA PHE A 66 -5.72 1.39 17.77
C PHE A 66 -7.10 0.74 17.84
N ASN A 67 -7.41 0.02 18.93
CA ASN A 67 -8.71 -0.58 19.27
C ASN A 67 -8.87 -2.11 19.12
N GLY A 68 -7.77 -2.87 19.11
CA GLY A 68 -7.84 -4.35 19.15
C GLY A 68 -8.36 -4.99 17.87
N GLU A 69 -8.50 -6.31 17.86
CA GLU A 69 -8.71 -7.14 16.66
C GLU A 69 -10.03 -6.91 15.90
N ARG A 70 -10.96 -6.10 16.45
CA ARG A 70 -12.35 -6.03 15.98
C ARG A 70 -12.64 -4.97 14.91
N ILE A 71 -11.85 -3.91 14.82
CA ILE A 71 -12.11 -2.83 13.84
C ILE A 71 -11.22 -3.03 12.61
N VAL A 72 -11.88 -3.22 11.48
CA VAL A 72 -11.24 -3.49 10.20
C VAL A 72 -11.58 -2.34 9.25
N GLU A 73 -10.56 -1.60 8.78
CA GLU A 73 -10.75 -0.63 7.70
C GLU A 73 -10.49 -1.29 6.36
N GLU A 74 -11.20 -0.87 5.33
CA GLU A 74 -11.12 -1.50 4.02
C GLU A 74 -10.52 -0.57 2.98
N THR A 75 -9.58 -1.08 2.20
CA THR A 75 -9.08 -0.43 0.99
C THR A 75 -9.25 -1.35 -0.20
N HIS A 76 -9.47 -0.76 -1.38
CA HIS A 76 -9.85 -1.49 -2.58
C HIS A 76 -8.86 -1.12 -3.68
N LEU A 77 -8.42 -2.12 -4.43
CA LEU A 77 -7.74 -1.93 -5.69
C LEU A 77 -8.73 -2.21 -6.82
N TYR A 78 -8.69 -1.38 -7.84
CA TYR A 78 -9.67 -1.39 -8.94
C TYR A 78 -9.01 -1.88 -10.22
N PRO A 79 -9.80 -2.39 -11.18
CA PRO A 79 -9.32 -2.69 -12.52
C PRO A 79 -8.61 -1.48 -13.12
N VAL A 80 -7.55 -1.74 -13.88
CA VAL A 80 -6.77 -0.70 -14.52
C VAL A 80 -7.58 -0.09 -15.67
N LYS A 81 -7.72 1.24 -15.67
CA LYS A 81 -8.38 1.97 -16.77
C LYS A 81 -7.48 2.03 -18.00
N GLU A 82 -8.08 2.27 -19.16
CA GLU A 82 -7.36 2.43 -20.42
C GLU A 82 -6.24 3.47 -20.32
N GLY A 83 -5.05 3.13 -20.82
CA GLY A 83 -3.85 3.97 -20.77
C GLY A 83 -2.99 3.85 -19.49
N ASP A 84 -3.49 3.21 -18.43
CA ASP A 84 -2.74 2.87 -17.22
C ASP A 84 -2.29 1.40 -17.26
N LYS A 85 -1.38 1.01 -16.35
CA LYS A 85 -0.84 -0.34 -16.27
C LYS A 85 -0.35 -0.64 -14.86
N PHE A 86 -0.72 -1.80 -14.31
CA PHE A 86 -0.08 -2.31 -13.11
C PHE A 86 1.39 -2.67 -13.38
N ILE A 87 2.29 -2.05 -12.64
CA ILE A 87 3.75 -2.19 -12.78
C ILE A 87 4.26 -3.28 -11.83
N GLY A 88 3.76 -3.33 -10.60
CA GLY A 88 4.17 -4.33 -9.62
C GLY A 88 3.98 -3.87 -8.17
N ILE A 89 4.48 -4.71 -7.27
CA ILE A 89 4.47 -4.48 -5.83
C ILE A 89 5.86 -4.09 -5.36
N PHE A 90 5.96 -3.08 -4.50
CA PHE A 90 7.20 -2.63 -3.90
C PHE A 90 7.03 -2.46 -2.39
N TYR A 91 8.11 -2.65 -1.63
CA TYR A 91 8.12 -2.43 -0.18
C TYR A 91 9.13 -1.36 0.19
N GLY A 92 8.84 -0.67 1.29
CA GLY A 92 9.74 0.34 1.81
C GLY A 92 9.33 0.82 3.19
N TYR A 93 10.05 1.83 3.65
CA TYR A 93 9.69 2.58 4.84
C TYR A 93 10.04 4.05 4.65
N ARG A 94 9.27 4.93 5.29
CA ARG A 94 9.52 6.37 5.32
C ARG A 94 9.21 6.95 6.70
N LYS A 95 9.52 8.24 6.91
CA LYS A 95 9.00 8.96 8.08
C LYS A 95 7.46 8.97 8.01
N PRO A 96 6.74 8.70 9.12
CA PRO A 96 5.27 8.74 9.12
C PRO A 96 4.75 10.10 8.67
N ILE A 97 3.73 10.10 7.78
CA ILE A 97 3.09 11.32 7.28
C ILE A 97 2.37 12.06 8.42
N LYS A 98 1.55 11.31 9.17
CA LYS A 98 1.07 11.71 10.49
C LYS A 98 1.81 10.85 11.52
N LYS A 99 2.20 11.41 12.67
CA LYS A 99 2.89 10.68 13.74
C LYS A 99 1.84 10.14 14.73
N PRO A 100 1.34 8.89 14.57
CA PRO A 100 0.42 8.35 15.55
C PRO A 100 1.14 8.10 16.89
N LEU A 101 0.50 8.51 17.99
CA LEU A 101 0.95 8.24 19.35
C LEU A 101 0.36 6.91 19.82
N ILE A 102 1.22 5.91 19.98
CA ILE A 102 0.83 4.59 20.45
C ILE A 102 0.84 4.57 21.97
N LYS A 103 -0.36 4.55 22.56
CA LYS A 103 -0.57 4.46 24.02
C LYS A 103 -0.68 3.00 24.45
N TYR A 104 -0.05 2.66 25.56
CA TYR A 104 -0.09 1.32 26.16
C TYR A 104 0.10 1.44 27.68
N GLN A 105 -0.22 0.37 28.41
CA GLN A 105 -0.14 0.34 29.87
C GLN A 105 0.83 -0.78 30.29
N ILE A 106 1.76 -0.46 31.19
CA ILE A 106 2.62 -1.44 31.87
C ILE A 106 2.46 -1.20 33.37
N ASN A 107 2.05 -2.23 34.11
CA ASN A 107 1.93 -2.21 35.57
C ASN A 107 1.17 -0.97 36.09
N GLY A 108 0.00 -0.66 35.50
CA GLY A 108 -0.78 0.53 35.88
C GLY A 108 -0.30 1.86 35.28
N THR A 109 0.95 1.95 34.81
CA THR A 109 1.52 3.18 34.25
C THR A 109 1.20 3.32 32.76
N ARG A 110 0.55 4.42 32.38
CA ARG A 110 0.31 4.77 30.98
C ARG A 110 1.61 5.25 30.33
N LYS A 111 2.02 4.59 29.26
CA LYS A 111 3.16 4.96 28.42
C LYS A 111 2.68 5.26 27.00
N ALA A 112 3.44 6.08 26.28
CA ALA A 112 3.18 6.34 24.88
C ALA A 112 4.49 6.46 24.09
N TYR A 113 4.48 6.02 22.84
CA TYR A 113 5.60 6.25 21.90
C TYR A 113 5.09 6.66 20.53
N ALA A 114 5.89 7.45 19.81
CA ALA A 114 5.65 7.76 18.41
C ALA A 114 6.40 6.75 17.51
N LEU A 115 5.80 6.38 16.39
CA LEU A 115 6.50 5.58 15.38
C LEU A 115 7.60 6.40 14.71
N ALA A 116 8.82 5.87 14.68
CA ALA A 116 9.94 6.49 13.97
C ALA A 116 9.86 6.26 12.45
N ARG A 117 9.28 5.13 12.02
CA ARG A 117 9.16 4.70 10.63
C ARG A 117 7.77 4.15 10.35
N ALA A 118 7.27 4.40 9.15
CA ALA A 118 6.06 3.80 8.60
C ALA A 118 6.48 2.88 7.45
N TYR A 119 6.30 1.57 7.65
CA TYR A 119 6.58 0.54 6.65
C TYR A 119 5.37 0.39 5.73
N TYR A 120 5.59 0.11 4.46
CA TYR A 120 4.51 0.05 3.48
C TYR A 120 4.72 -1.03 2.43
N ILE A 121 3.59 -1.43 1.85
CA ILE A 121 3.47 -2.02 0.52
C ILE A 121 2.97 -0.93 -0.44
N GLU A 122 3.54 -0.88 -1.63
CA GLU A 122 3.17 0.03 -2.70
C GLU A 122 2.66 -0.80 -3.88
N PHE A 123 1.39 -0.58 -4.24
CA PHE A 123 0.84 -1.06 -5.50
C PHE A 123 1.09 0.01 -6.55
N ARG A 124 2.06 -0.23 -7.44
CA ARG A 124 2.50 0.75 -8.43
C ARG A 124 1.80 0.56 -9.76
N PHE A 125 1.34 1.67 -10.31
CA PHE A 125 0.72 1.80 -11.62
C PHE A 125 1.51 2.81 -12.46
N LYS A 126 1.26 2.85 -13.77
CA LYS A 126 1.87 3.85 -14.67
C LYS A 126 1.41 5.26 -14.29
N ALA A 127 0.13 5.41 -13.96
CA ALA A 127 -0.51 6.68 -13.61
C ALA A 127 -0.39 7.08 -12.13
N GLY A 128 0.18 6.25 -11.27
CA GLY A 128 0.16 6.52 -9.83
C GLY A 128 0.53 5.33 -8.96
N SER A 129 0.27 5.44 -7.66
CA SER A 129 0.52 4.34 -6.72
C SER A 129 -0.39 4.42 -5.51
N VAL A 130 -0.67 3.26 -4.90
CA VAL A 130 -1.37 3.15 -3.62
C VAL A 130 -0.41 2.59 -2.58
N PHE A 131 -0.12 3.40 -1.57
CA PHE A 131 0.73 3.06 -0.44
C PHE A 131 -0.13 2.64 0.76
N CYS A 132 -0.07 1.36 1.12
CA CYS A 132 -0.70 0.82 2.32
C CYS A 132 0.35 0.66 3.42
N TYR A 133 0.14 1.34 4.55
CA TYR A 133 1.10 1.36 5.66
C TYR A 133 0.77 0.33 6.73
N PHE A 134 1.77 -0.43 7.18
CA PHE A 134 1.63 -1.47 8.18
C PHE A 134 2.68 -1.34 9.29
N LYS A 135 2.23 -1.39 10.54
CA LYS A 135 3.13 -1.55 11.68
C LYS A 135 3.78 -2.93 11.64
N GLY A 136 3.00 -4.00 11.41
CA GLY A 136 3.47 -5.38 11.47
C GLY A 136 4.67 -5.70 10.56
N LEU A 137 4.79 -5.03 9.41
CA LEU A 137 5.88 -5.24 8.45
C LEU A 137 7.28 -5.08 9.06
N TYR A 138 7.46 -4.22 10.07
CA TYR A 138 8.78 -4.05 10.69
C TYR A 138 9.31 -5.38 11.26
N ARG A 139 8.40 -6.27 11.71
CA ARG A 139 8.75 -7.53 12.37
C ARG A 139 9.42 -8.52 11.43
N LEU A 140 9.20 -8.38 10.13
CA LEU A 140 9.83 -9.22 9.10
C LEU A 140 11.29 -8.84 8.85
N LEU A 141 11.73 -7.68 9.35
CA LEU A 141 13.11 -7.20 9.25
C LEU A 141 13.93 -7.46 10.53
N ASP A 142 13.33 -8.07 11.56
CA ASP A 142 14.00 -8.37 12.82
C ASP A 142 14.40 -9.85 12.87
N LYS A 143 15.70 -10.14 12.62
CA LYS A 143 16.28 -11.50 12.63
C LYS A 143 15.94 -12.29 13.89
N LYS A 144 15.85 -11.63 15.06
CA LYS A 144 15.55 -12.29 16.34
C LYS A 144 14.12 -12.80 16.41
N ARG A 145 13.22 -12.29 15.57
CA ARG A 145 11.79 -12.58 15.59
C ARG A 145 11.32 -13.41 14.41
N THR A 146 12.14 -13.57 13.36
CA THR A 146 11.77 -14.23 12.09
C THR A 146 11.14 -15.61 12.26
N ASN A 147 11.55 -16.39 13.27
CA ASN A 147 11.11 -17.78 13.41
C ASN A 147 9.88 -17.99 14.32
N ASN A 148 9.31 -16.94 14.91
CA ASN A 148 8.09 -17.12 15.73
C ASN A 148 6.84 -17.35 14.85
N HIS A 149 5.84 -18.04 15.41
CA HIS A 149 4.61 -18.42 14.71
C HIS A 149 3.92 -17.21 14.06
N TYR A 150 3.77 -16.11 14.79
CA TYR A 150 3.13 -14.90 14.28
C TYR A 150 3.84 -14.34 13.03
N ASN A 151 5.18 -14.29 13.03
CA ASN A 151 5.94 -13.77 11.91
C ASN A 151 5.86 -14.69 10.68
N LYS A 152 5.78 -16.03 10.86
CA LYS A 152 5.53 -16.97 9.77
C LYS A 152 4.16 -16.76 9.13
N VAL A 153 3.12 -16.61 9.96
CA VAL A 153 1.76 -16.32 9.49
C VAL A 153 1.70 -14.96 8.78
N LEU A 154 2.34 -13.94 9.34
CA LEU A 154 2.44 -12.62 8.71
C LEU A 154 3.13 -12.69 7.33
N PHE A 155 4.25 -13.39 7.24
CA PHE A 155 4.97 -13.58 5.98
C PHE A 155 4.13 -14.30 4.93
N SER A 156 3.44 -15.38 5.30
CA SER A 156 2.50 -16.08 4.40
C SER A 156 1.42 -15.14 3.91
N MET A 157 0.74 -14.41 4.81
CA MET A 157 -0.34 -13.48 4.44
C MET A 157 0.11 -12.43 3.42
N PHE A 158 1.29 -11.85 3.57
CA PHE A 158 1.80 -10.88 2.58
C PHE A 158 2.20 -11.55 1.27
N THR A 159 2.77 -12.75 1.30
CA THR A 159 3.13 -13.50 0.09
C THR A 159 1.89 -13.90 -0.71
N ASP A 160 0.86 -14.39 -0.02
CA ASP A 160 -0.44 -14.74 -0.60
C ASP A 160 -1.13 -13.51 -1.18
N LEU A 161 -1.08 -12.38 -0.48
CA LEU A 161 -1.57 -11.09 -0.98
C LEU A 161 -0.89 -10.70 -2.29
N GLU A 162 0.45 -10.82 -2.37
CA GLU A 162 1.18 -10.51 -3.60
C GLU A 162 0.70 -11.38 -4.76
N GLN A 163 0.67 -12.69 -4.57
CA GLN A 163 0.27 -13.63 -5.61
C GLN A 163 -1.14 -13.33 -6.13
N GLN A 164 -2.10 -13.09 -5.23
CA GLN A 164 -3.47 -12.78 -5.63
C GLN A 164 -3.59 -11.42 -6.34
N VAL A 165 -2.84 -10.40 -5.91
CA VAL A 165 -2.82 -9.10 -6.60
C VAL A 165 -2.21 -9.21 -7.99
N TYR A 166 -1.09 -9.95 -8.14
CA TYR A 166 -0.49 -10.21 -9.44
C TYR A 166 -1.48 -10.95 -10.36
N LYS A 167 -2.17 -11.98 -9.85
CA LYS A 167 -3.22 -12.71 -10.58
C LYS A 167 -4.37 -11.79 -10.98
N PHE A 168 -4.86 -10.94 -10.07
CA PHE A 168 -5.94 -10.00 -10.33
C PHE A 168 -5.63 -9.04 -11.49
N TYR A 169 -4.38 -8.61 -11.62
CA TYR A 169 -3.93 -7.75 -12.72
C TYR A 169 -3.38 -8.50 -13.95
N GLY A 170 -3.58 -9.82 -14.03
CA GLY A 170 -3.12 -10.64 -15.16
C GLY A 170 -1.59 -10.62 -15.34
N LYS A 171 -0.83 -10.52 -14.24
CA LYS A 171 0.64 -10.53 -14.24
C LYS A 171 1.18 -11.83 -13.65
N LYS A 172 2.27 -12.32 -14.24
CA LYS A 172 3.05 -13.42 -13.65
C LYS A 172 3.70 -12.93 -12.35
N TYR A 173 3.50 -13.69 -11.27
CA TYR A 173 4.21 -13.44 -10.02
C TYR A 173 5.72 -13.68 -10.22
N PRO A 174 6.60 -12.78 -9.74
CA PRO A 174 8.04 -12.95 -9.90
C PRO A 174 8.55 -14.21 -9.19
N GLU A 175 9.53 -14.89 -9.79
CA GLU A 175 10.14 -16.12 -9.23
C GLU A 175 10.61 -15.91 -7.77
N GLN A 176 11.26 -14.78 -7.53
CA GLN A 176 11.54 -14.29 -6.19
C GLN A 176 10.61 -13.12 -5.86
N GLY A 177 9.69 -13.35 -4.91
CA GLY A 177 8.66 -12.42 -4.49
C GLY A 177 9.18 -11.04 -4.03
N PRO A 178 8.47 -9.94 -4.33
CA PRO A 178 8.84 -8.59 -3.88
C PRO A 178 9.11 -8.47 -2.37
N LEU A 179 8.31 -9.12 -1.51
CA LEU A 179 8.55 -9.13 -0.07
C LEU A 179 9.89 -9.78 0.28
N ILE A 180 10.18 -10.96 -0.29
CA ILE A 180 11.43 -11.69 -0.04
C ILE A 180 12.63 -10.84 -0.44
N LYS A 181 12.60 -10.26 -1.64
CA LYS A 181 13.66 -9.36 -2.13
C LYS A 181 13.89 -8.19 -1.17
N TRP A 182 12.81 -7.59 -0.68
CA TRP A 182 12.90 -6.47 0.24
C TRP A 182 13.45 -6.87 1.62
N ILE A 183 13.01 -8.01 2.16
CA ILE A 183 13.53 -8.55 3.42
C ILE A 183 15.03 -8.81 3.30
N ILE A 184 15.48 -9.56 2.29
CA ILE A 184 16.91 -9.89 2.10
C ILE A 184 17.76 -8.62 2.03
N LYS A 185 17.30 -7.59 1.29
CA LYS A 185 18.00 -6.31 1.17
C LYS A 185 18.12 -5.53 2.49
N ASN A 186 17.17 -5.73 3.42
CA ASN A 186 17.05 -4.92 4.64
C ASN A 186 17.32 -5.70 5.94
N LEU A 187 17.55 -7.01 5.86
CA LEU A 187 18.01 -7.82 6.98
C LEU A 187 19.41 -7.39 7.38
N LYS A 188 19.50 -6.58 8.45
CA LYS A 188 20.75 -6.30 9.14
C LYS A 188 21.13 -7.47 10.01
#